data_AF-A0A7J4JY14-F1
#
_entry.id   AF-A0A7J4JY14-F1
#
_cell.length_a   1.000
_cell.length_b   1.000
_cell.length_c   1.000
_cell.angle_alpha   90.00
_cell.angle_beta   90.00
_cell.angle_gamma   90.00
#
_symmetry.space_group_name_H-M   'P 1'
#
loop_
_entity.id
_entity.type
_entity.pdbx_description
1 polymer ?
#
loop_
_entity_poly.entity_id
_entity_poly.type
_entity_poly.pdbx_seq_one_letter_code
_entity_poly.pdbx_strand_id
1 'polypeptide(L)'
;MSCLVMHEMALDIINSTIIALQDAGLSVWNAFVEIIPGLIAAVVIFLIGYIIAEVIKKIITKLLEKATVDKWVEDRKLEAAIGKVKISRLAGGLVKWYIIALFLAQALVLIKLQVLSSFAALLVAWIPVVAASILFIVLGLLFARYLGNKILATDY
;
A
#
# COMPACT_ATOMS: atom_id res chain seq x y z
N MET A 1 -10.74 7.25 -67.82
CA MET A 1 -10.64 8.07 -66.60
C MET A 1 -11.01 7.27 -65.35
N SER A 2 -12.06 6.45 -65.37
CA SER A 2 -12.54 5.67 -64.22
C SER A 2 -11.58 4.59 -63.68
N CYS A 3 -10.76 3.96 -64.52
CA CYS A 3 -9.83 2.90 -64.09
C CYS A 3 -8.61 3.42 -63.31
N LEU A 4 -8.10 4.61 -63.66
CA LEU A 4 -6.99 5.26 -62.95
C LEU A 4 -7.41 5.70 -61.54
N VAL A 5 -8.61 6.25 -61.38
CA VAL A 5 -9.15 6.65 -60.08
C VAL A 5 -9.31 5.45 -59.14
N MET A 6 -9.71 4.28 -59.66
CA MET A 6 -9.80 3.07 -58.85
C MET A 6 -8.44 2.54 -58.38
N HIS A 7 -7.36 2.75 -59.16
CA HIS A 7 -6.02 2.34 -58.77
C HIS A 7 -5.44 3.23 -57.67
N GLU A 8 -5.54 4.56 -57.83
CA GLU A 8 -5.10 5.53 -56.81
C GLU A 8 -5.87 5.34 -55.49
N MET A 9 -7.19 5.13 -55.56
CA MET A 9 -8.01 4.85 -54.38
C MET A 9 -7.59 3.56 -53.65
N ALA A 10 -7.17 2.52 -54.38
CA ALA A 10 -6.66 1.29 -53.78
C ALA A 10 -5.31 1.49 -53.07
N LEU A 11 -4.43 2.32 -53.63
CA LEU A 11 -3.13 2.64 -53.02
C LEU A 11 -3.30 3.46 -51.73
N ASP A 12 -4.22 4.42 -51.69
CA ASP A 12 -4.51 5.20 -50.48
C ASP A 12 -5.05 4.35 -49.32
N ILE A 13 -5.87 3.33 -49.61
CA ILE A 13 -6.38 2.40 -48.60
C ILE A 13 -5.24 1.55 -48.00
N ILE A 14 -4.32 1.08 -48.85
CA ILE A 14 -3.16 0.32 -48.40
C ILE A 14 -2.25 1.22 -47.55
N ASN A 15 -1.98 2.45 -47.99
CA ASN A 15 -1.08 3.37 -47.30
C ASN A 15 -1.63 3.82 -45.94
N SER A 16 -2.93 4.11 -45.85
CA SER A 16 -3.58 4.46 -44.58
C SER A 16 -3.58 3.31 -43.56
N THR A 17 -3.71 2.06 -44.02
CA THR A 17 -3.62 0.88 -43.14
C THR A 17 -2.19 0.67 -42.61
N ILE A 18 -1.17 0.89 -43.45
CA ILE A 18 0.24 0.80 -43.05
C ILE A 18 0.57 1.87 -41.99
N ILE A 19 0.10 3.11 -42.19
CA ILE A 19 0.29 4.20 -41.23
C ILE A 19 -0.39 3.88 -39.90
N ALA A 20 -1.61 3.33 -39.91
CA ALA A 20 -2.33 2.97 -38.68
C ALA A 20 -1.59 1.88 -37.86
N LEU A 21 -0.99 0.89 -38.53
CA LEU A 21 -0.18 -0.14 -37.86
C LEU A 21 1.13 0.42 -37.29
N GLN A 22 1.74 1.36 -38.01
CA GLN A 22 2.95 2.03 -37.57
C GLN A 22 2.68 2.95 -36.37
N ASP A 23 1.60 3.72 -36.40
CA ASP A 23 1.15 4.57 -35.28
C ASP A 23 0.81 3.73 -34.05
N ALA A 24 0.15 2.58 -34.22
CA ALA A 24 -0.10 1.66 -33.12
C ALA A 24 1.22 1.17 -32.48
N GLY A 25 2.20 0.77 -33.28
CA GLY A 25 3.53 0.37 -32.78
C GLY A 25 4.27 1.50 -32.08
N LEU A 26 4.26 2.69 -32.67
CA LEU A 26 4.88 3.89 -32.09
C LEU A 26 4.19 4.32 -30.79
N SER A 27 2.87 4.16 -30.67
CA SER A 27 2.12 4.51 -29.45
C SER A 27 2.53 3.65 -28.25
N VAL A 28 2.73 2.34 -28.46
CA VAL A 28 3.23 1.42 -27.42
C VAL A 28 4.67 1.76 -27.06
N TRP A 29 5.51 2.03 -28.06
CA TRP A 29 6.89 2.44 -27.84
C TRP A 29 7.00 3.75 -27.03
N ASN A 30 6.21 4.75 -27.38
CA ASN A 30 6.18 6.04 -26.68
C ASN A 30 5.71 5.87 -25.24
N ALA A 31 4.69 5.03 -25.00
CA ALA A 31 4.26 4.71 -23.64
C ALA A 31 5.40 4.08 -22.79
N PHE A 32 6.22 3.22 -23.38
CA PHE A 32 7.40 2.65 -22.70
C PHE A 32 8.46 3.70 -22.38
N VAL A 33 8.79 4.59 -23.33
CA VAL A 33 9.80 5.65 -23.13
C VAL A 33 9.33 6.66 -22.07
N GLU A 34 8.04 6.98 -22.05
CA GLU A 34 7.44 7.90 -21.08
C GLU A 34 7.50 7.38 -19.62
N ILE A 35 7.62 6.07 -19.42
CA ILE A 35 7.74 5.48 -18.08
C ILE A 35 9.16 5.69 -17.50
N ILE A 36 10.18 5.85 -18.34
CA ILE A 36 11.60 5.92 -17.89
C ILE A 36 11.84 7.08 -16.90
N PRO A 37 11.42 8.33 -17.18
CA PRO A 37 11.57 9.43 -16.21
C PRO A 37 10.80 9.17 -14.90
N GLY A 38 9.60 8.61 -15.01
CA GLY A 38 8.76 8.25 -13.86
C GLY A 38 9.39 7.18 -12.97
N LEU A 39 10.09 6.21 -13.59
CA LEU A 39 10.80 5.15 -12.88
C LEU A 39 11.96 5.70 -12.05
N ILE A 40 12.72 6.66 -12.58
CA ILE A 40 13.82 7.31 -11.84
C ILE A 40 13.25 8.04 -10.62
N ALA A 41 12.20 8.84 -10.81
CA ALA A 41 11.55 9.56 -9.73
C ALA A 41 10.95 8.61 -8.66
N ALA A 42 10.35 7.50 -9.10
CA ALA A 42 9.82 6.44 -8.25
C ALA A 42 10.91 5.80 -7.36
N VAL A 43 12.08 5.47 -7.93
CA VAL A 43 13.21 4.91 -7.17
C VAL A 43 13.70 5.90 -6.12
N VAL A 44 13.83 7.18 -6.46
CA VAL A 44 14.26 8.23 -5.51
C VAL A 44 13.29 8.33 -4.33
N ILE A 45 11.99 8.40 -4.60
CA ILE A 45 10.96 8.45 -3.55
C ILE A 45 10.95 7.18 -2.71
N PHE A 46 11.09 6.01 -3.33
CA PHE A 46 11.11 4.74 -2.62
C PHE A 46 12.31 4.64 -1.65
N LEU A 47 13.49 5.09 -2.08
CA LEU A 47 14.69 5.15 -1.23
C LEU A 47 14.48 6.07 -0.03
N ILE A 48 13.93 7.26 -0.25
CA ILE A 48 13.60 8.20 0.83
C ILE A 48 12.60 7.56 1.80
N GLY A 49 11.57 6.91 1.26
CA GLY A 49 10.57 6.20 2.04
C GLY A 49 11.14 5.09 2.91
N TYR A 50 12.07 4.31 2.37
CA TYR A 50 12.74 3.24 3.12
C TYR A 50 13.51 3.78 4.34
N ILE A 51 14.24 4.88 4.17
CA ILE A 51 14.99 5.53 5.26
C ILE A 51 14.02 6.00 6.35
N ILE A 52 12.95 6.71 5.96
CA ILE A 52 11.92 7.20 6.87
C ILE A 52 11.24 6.03 7.62
N ALA A 53 10.92 4.95 6.92
CA ALA A 53 10.28 3.77 7.51
C ALA A 53 11.15 3.13 8.60
N GLU A 54 12.47 3.04 8.38
CA GLU A 54 13.39 2.46 9.38
C GLU A 54 13.50 3.35 10.63
N VAL A 55 13.47 4.67 10.47
CA VAL A 55 13.49 5.62 11.59
C VAL A 55 12.19 5.50 12.41
N ILE A 56 11.04 5.53 11.75
CA ILE A 56 9.74 5.46 12.43
C ILE A 56 9.56 4.12 13.14
N LYS A 57 9.96 3.00 12.52
CA LYS A 57 9.96 1.68 13.17
C LYS A 57 10.66 1.72 14.52
N LYS A 58 11.87 2.28 14.57
CA LYS A 58 12.67 2.36 15.81
C LYS A 58 11.96 3.19 16.88
N ILE A 59 11.33 4.30 16.49
CA ILE A 59 10.57 5.16 17.40
C ILE A 59 9.38 4.39 17.97
N ILE A 60 8.54 3.80 17.11
CA ILE A 60 7.34 3.07 17.53
C ILE A 60 7.69 1.89 18.41
N THR A 61 8.68 1.07 18.03
CA THR A 61 9.11 -0.07 18.87
C THR A 61 9.57 0.40 20.25
N LYS A 62 10.38 1.47 20.34
CA LYS A 62 10.81 2.02 21.63
C LYS A 62 9.65 2.57 22.47
N LEU A 63 8.68 3.22 21.84
CA LEU A 63 7.50 3.75 22.54
C LEU A 63 6.64 2.63 23.13
N LEU A 64 6.41 1.56 22.36
CA LEU A 64 5.61 0.42 22.81
C LEU A 64 6.34 -0.40 23.90
N GLU A 65 7.66 -0.57 23.78
CA GLU A 65 8.48 -1.20 24.82
C GLU A 65 8.42 -0.40 26.13
N LYS A 66 8.52 0.94 26.03
CA LYS A 66 8.45 1.83 27.21
C LYS A 66 7.06 1.88 27.84
N ALA A 67 6.01 1.69 27.05
CA ALA A 67 4.63 1.65 27.53
C ALA A 67 4.28 0.35 28.30
N THR A 68 5.21 -0.59 28.47
CA THR A 68 5.00 -1.89 29.15
C THR A 68 3.83 -2.71 28.58
N VAL A 69 3.43 -2.44 27.33
CA VAL A 69 2.41 -3.21 26.62
C VAL A 69 2.81 -4.68 26.54
N ASP A 70 4.11 -4.95 26.40
CA ASP A 70 4.65 -6.31 26.37
C ASP A 70 4.38 -7.07 27.69
N LYS A 71 4.48 -6.43 28.86
CA LYS A 71 4.22 -7.07 30.16
C LYS A 71 2.74 -7.42 30.35
N TRP A 72 1.84 -6.54 29.89
CA TRP A 72 0.40 -6.80 29.92
C TRP A 72 -0.02 -8.01 29.09
N VAL A 73 0.72 -8.32 28.01
CA VAL A 73 0.46 -9.47 27.14
C VAL A 73 1.06 -10.76 27.71
N GLU A 74 2.24 -10.67 28.33
CA GLU A 74 2.90 -11.76 29.09
C GLU A 74 2.01 -12.23 30.25
N ASP A 75 1.51 -11.29 31.07
CA ASP A 75 0.64 -11.59 32.22
C ASP A 75 -0.69 -12.27 31.82
N ARG A 76 -1.12 -12.11 30.57
CA ARG A 76 -2.37 -12.66 30.02
C ARG A 76 -2.21 -14.06 29.39
N LYS A 77 -1.01 -14.67 29.41
CA LYS A 77 -0.70 -15.96 28.76
C LYS A 77 -1.02 -16.00 27.26
N LEU A 78 -1.06 -14.84 26.59
CA LEU A 78 -1.32 -14.75 25.14
C LEU A 78 -0.12 -15.22 24.30
N GLU A 79 1.00 -15.52 24.94
CA GLU A 79 2.24 -16.03 24.34
C GLU A 79 2.01 -17.33 23.53
N ALA A 80 1.02 -18.15 23.90
CA ALA A 80 0.64 -19.34 23.16
C ALA A 80 0.08 -19.03 21.76
N ALA A 81 -0.51 -17.85 21.56
CA ALA A 81 -1.10 -17.43 20.28
C ALA A 81 -0.14 -16.61 19.40
N ILE A 82 0.88 -15.97 20.00
CA ILE A 82 1.75 -14.99 19.32
C ILE A 82 3.23 -15.46 19.26
N GLY A 83 3.57 -16.52 19.99
CA GLY A 83 4.94 -17.02 20.15
C GLY A 83 5.80 -16.10 21.01
N LYS A 84 7.10 -16.45 21.18
CA LYS A 84 8.10 -15.67 21.95
C LYS A 84 8.44 -14.29 21.34
N VAL A 85 7.63 -13.77 20.42
CA VAL A 85 7.88 -12.53 19.69
C VAL A 85 7.20 -11.36 20.39
N LYS A 86 7.98 -10.33 20.76
CA LYS A 86 7.46 -9.11 21.42
C LYS A 86 6.49 -8.35 20.51
N ILE A 87 5.33 -7.97 21.05
CA ILE A 87 4.30 -7.19 20.34
C ILE A 87 4.87 -5.85 19.86
N SER A 88 5.71 -5.20 20.67
CA SER A 88 6.38 -3.95 20.28
C SER A 88 7.21 -4.04 19.00
N ARG A 89 7.84 -5.21 18.76
CA ARG A 89 8.65 -5.47 17.57
C ARG A 89 7.78 -5.81 16.36
N LEU A 90 6.71 -6.58 16.57
CA LEU A 90 5.72 -6.86 15.53
C LEU A 90 5.02 -5.58 15.06
N ALA A 91 4.53 -4.76 15.98
CA ALA A 91 3.87 -3.50 15.68
C ALA A 91 4.80 -2.53 14.94
N GLY A 92 6.05 -2.37 15.40
CA GLY A 92 7.03 -1.55 14.67
C GLY A 92 7.35 -2.10 13.27
N GLY A 93 7.39 -3.44 13.12
CA GLY A 93 7.54 -4.10 11.83
C GLY A 93 6.36 -3.86 10.88
N LEU A 94 5.14 -3.96 11.40
CA LEU A 94 3.90 -3.67 10.65
C LEU A 94 3.87 -2.21 10.20
N VAL A 95 4.21 -1.27 11.08
CA VAL A 95 4.30 0.16 10.72
C VAL A 95 5.39 0.41 9.67
N LYS A 96 6.55 -0.25 9.77
CA LYS A 96 7.58 -0.15 8.72
C LYS A 96 7.03 -0.59 7.37
N TRP A 97 6.42 -1.77 7.32
CA TRP A 97 5.87 -2.32 6.08
C TRP A 97 4.77 -1.42 5.51
N TYR A 98 3.92 -0.87 6.39
CA TYR A 98 2.90 0.11 6.03
C TYR A 98 3.48 1.37 5.36
N ILE A 99 4.52 1.95 5.95
CA ILE A 99 5.19 3.13 5.38
C ILE A 99 5.82 2.80 4.03
N ILE A 100 6.49 1.66 3.90
CA ILE A 100 7.05 1.23 2.60
C ILE A 100 5.94 1.10 1.55
N ALA A 101 4.80 0.51 1.91
CA ALA A 101 3.66 0.38 1.01
C ALA A 101 3.07 1.74 0.59
N LEU A 102 3.01 2.73 1.51
CA LEU A 102 2.63 4.11 1.20
C LEU A 102 3.55 4.72 0.13
N PHE A 103 4.86 4.66 0.35
CA PHE A 103 5.84 5.21 -0.60
C PHE A 103 5.83 4.45 -1.93
N LEU A 104 5.62 3.13 -1.90
CA LEU A 104 5.46 2.32 -3.10
C LEU A 104 4.22 2.73 -3.90
N ALA A 105 3.08 2.99 -3.25
CA ALA A 105 1.89 3.51 -3.94
C ALA A 105 2.17 4.84 -4.64
N GLN A 106 2.88 5.76 -3.98
CA GLN A 106 3.28 7.04 -4.59
C GLN A 106 4.25 6.83 -5.76
N ALA A 107 5.20 5.91 -5.64
CA ALA A 107 6.12 5.54 -6.70
C ALA A 107 5.37 4.98 -7.93
N LEU A 108 4.34 4.15 -7.74
CA LEU A 108 3.50 3.61 -8.82
C LEU A 108 2.71 4.70 -9.56
N VAL A 109 2.27 5.75 -8.86
CA VAL A 109 1.61 6.92 -9.49
C VAL A 109 2.57 7.62 -10.46
N LEU A 110 3.85 7.76 -10.08
CA LEU A 110 4.85 8.41 -10.94
C LEU A 110 5.20 7.60 -12.20
N ILE A 111 5.09 6.28 -12.11
CA ILE A 111 5.27 5.35 -13.24
C ILE A 111 4.06 5.40 -14.21
N LYS A 112 3.00 6.18 -13.89
CA LYS A 112 1.74 6.31 -14.64
C LYS A 112 0.92 5.00 -14.75
N LEU A 113 1.12 4.04 -13.84
CA LEU A 113 0.39 2.77 -13.82
C LEU A 113 -0.92 2.91 -13.02
N GLN A 114 -1.92 3.58 -13.61
CA GLN A 114 -3.13 4.02 -12.90
C GLN A 114 -3.93 2.89 -12.24
N VAL A 115 -4.04 1.73 -12.89
CA VAL A 115 -4.76 0.56 -12.33
C VAL A 115 -4.05 0.03 -11.09
N LEU A 116 -2.73 -0.16 -11.19
CA LEU A 116 -1.93 -0.72 -10.10
C LEU A 116 -1.78 0.27 -8.94
N SER A 117 -1.63 1.56 -9.22
CA SER A 117 -1.53 2.59 -8.20
C SER A 117 -2.83 2.75 -7.42
N SER A 118 -3.98 2.66 -8.08
CA SER A 118 -5.29 2.76 -7.43
C SER A 118 -5.53 1.58 -6.49
N PHE A 119 -5.19 0.37 -6.92
CA PHE A 119 -5.27 -0.82 -6.08
C PHE A 119 -4.32 -0.74 -4.87
N ALA A 120 -3.08 -0.31 -5.10
CA ALA A 120 -2.13 -0.11 -4.01
C ALA A 120 -2.62 0.93 -2.99
N ALA A 121 -3.17 2.05 -3.46
CA ALA A 121 -3.72 3.10 -2.61
C ALA A 121 -4.90 2.59 -1.76
N LEU A 122 -5.78 1.76 -2.34
CA LEU A 122 -6.87 1.11 -1.61
C LEU A 122 -6.31 0.21 -0.50
N LEU A 123 -5.36 -0.68 -0.80
CA LEU A 123 -4.77 -1.56 0.22
C LEU A 123 -4.15 -0.78 1.37
N VAL A 124 -3.43 0.30 1.04
CA VAL A 124 -2.81 1.18 2.02
C VAL A 124 -3.85 1.92 2.86
N ALA A 125 -4.95 2.38 2.29
CA ALA A 125 -6.01 3.07 3.04
C ALA A 125 -6.74 2.14 4.03
N TRP A 126 -6.80 0.83 3.75
CA TRP A 126 -7.48 -0.13 4.62
C TRP A 126 -6.69 -0.43 5.91
N ILE A 127 -5.36 -0.36 5.89
CA ILE A 127 -4.52 -0.73 7.06
C ILE A 127 -4.84 0.13 8.31
N PRO A 128 -4.91 1.48 8.23
CA PRO A 128 -5.32 2.31 9.36
C PRO A 128 -6.72 2.00 9.88
N VAL A 129 -7.67 1.75 8.97
CA VAL A 129 -9.07 1.45 9.32
C VAL A 129 -9.17 0.12 10.07
N VAL A 130 -8.43 -0.89 9.61
CA VAL A 130 -8.36 -2.20 10.29
C VAL A 130 -7.69 -2.05 11.66
N ALA A 131 -6.57 -1.33 11.74
CA ALA A 131 -5.88 -1.08 13.01
C ALA A 131 -6.78 -0.33 14.01
N ALA A 132 -7.50 0.69 13.55
CA ALA A 132 -8.47 1.43 14.37
C ALA A 132 -9.62 0.53 14.83
N SER A 133 -10.13 -0.33 13.95
CA SER A 133 -11.18 -1.30 14.30
C SER A 133 -10.72 -2.25 15.42
N ILE A 134 -9.51 -2.80 15.31
CA ILE A 134 -8.92 -3.65 16.36
C ILE A 134 -8.80 -2.87 17.67
N LEU A 135 -8.35 -1.61 17.62
CA LEU A 135 -8.25 -0.75 18.79
C LEU A 135 -9.63 -0.56 19.44
N PHE A 136 -10.68 -0.28 18.67
CA PHE A 136 -12.04 -0.16 19.18
C PHE A 136 -12.55 -1.47 19.80
N ILE A 137 -12.25 -2.62 19.20
CA ILE A 137 -12.61 -3.93 19.77
C ILE A 137 -11.92 -4.14 21.13
N VAL A 138 -10.61 -3.88 21.22
CA VAL A 138 -9.87 -4.01 22.48
C VAL A 138 -10.42 -3.07 23.54
N LEU A 139 -10.68 -1.81 23.18
CA LEU A 139 -11.27 -0.83 24.09
C LEU A 139 -12.65 -1.27 24.58
N GLY A 140 -13.52 -1.76 23.68
CA GLY A 140 -14.84 -2.28 24.03
C GLY A 140 -14.78 -3.47 24.98
N LEU A 141 -13.85 -4.42 24.75
CA LEU A 141 -13.65 -5.56 25.65
C LEU A 141 -13.13 -5.14 27.03
N LEU A 142 -12.23 -4.15 27.09
CA LEU A 142 -11.75 -3.59 28.36
C LEU A 142 -12.89 -2.89 29.10
N PHE A 143 -13.70 -2.10 28.39
CA PHE A 143 -14.85 -1.41 28.96
C PHE A 143 -15.90 -2.40 29.49
N ALA A 144 -16.22 -3.43 28.72
CA ALA A 144 -17.16 -4.48 29.12
C ALA A 144 -16.70 -5.21 30.39
N ARG A 145 -15.40 -5.55 30.50
CA ARG A 145 -14.83 -6.15 31.71
C ARG A 145 -14.85 -5.20 32.90
N TYR A 146 -14.58 -3.92 32.69
CA TYR A 146 -14.60 -2.91 33.75
C TYR A 146 -16.00 -2.74 34.34
N LEU A 147 -17.02 -2.64 33.48
CA LEU A 147 -18.41 -2.57 33.90
C LEU A 147 -18.88 -3.88 34.52
N GLY A 148 -18.51 -5.03 33.95
CA GLY A 148 -18.82 -6.35 34.50
C GLY A 148 -18.28 -6.52 35.92
N ASN A 149 -17.00 -6.18 36.16
CA ASN A 149 -16.42 -6.26 37.51
C ASN A 149 -17.09 -5.30 38.50
N LYS A 150 -17.57 -4.14 38.05
CA LYS A 150 -18.31 -3.19 38.89
C LYS A 150 -19.71 -3.70 39.24
N ILE A 151 -20.39 -4.36 38.30
CA ILE A 151 -21.71 -4.93 38.52
C ILE A 151 -21.62 -6.18 39.40
N LEU A 152 -20.63 -7.05 39.16
CA LEU A 152 -20.37 -8.25 39.98
C LEU A 152 -19.86 -7.92 41.39
N ALA A 153 -19.30 -6.71 41.60
CA ALA A 153 -18.94 -6.20 42.92
C ALA A 153 -20.04 -5.34 43.57
N THR A 154 -21.14 -5.08 42.84
CA THR A 154 -22.34 -4.37 43.31
C THR A 154 -23.52 -5.34 43.34
N ASP A 155 -23.29 -6.52 43.89
CA ASP A 155 -24.34 -7.35 44.48
C ASP A 155 -24.10 -7.35 46.00
N TYR A 156 -25.20 -7.34 46.75
CA TYR A 156 -25.23 -7.48 48.21
C TYR A 156 -24.70 -8.84 48.67
#